data_AF-A0AAP0HR93-F1
#
_entry.id   AF-A0AAP0HR93-F1
#
_cell.length_a   1.000
_cell.length_b   1.000
_cell.length_c   1.000
_cell.angle_alpha   90.00
_cell.angle_beta   90.00
_cell.angle_gamma   90.00
#
_symmetry.space_group_name_H-M   'P 1'
#
loop_
_entity.id
_entity.type
_entity.pdbx_description
1 polymer ?
#
loop_
_entity_poly.entity_id
_entity_poly.type
_entity_poly.pdbx_seq_one_letter_code
_entity_poly.pdbx_strand_id
1 'polypeptide(L)'
;MQLMLPAFRSSSEELVNNWKKLGSEGSFELDVVPAFERLTSDAISKTAFGSNYEQGKQLFECQAEQLQIVFQSYESAYIPGARYLPTKANKRLNYLDVEIRTILREMIKKREEAIKLGGVCNQDLLSLLVDSNLRESQENTNIKNGGMSVDDIVEECKVFYFAGRETTSDLLIWTLVLLSMHQEWQERAREEVLQAFGTNKPDFDGLNRLKIVPMVLYEVLRLYPPFSMLIRHTDKATKLGEINLPQGVLVGLPVLSLHHDREIWGEDAEEFNPARFSGGVANAAKGKASFFTFGWGPRICIGQQFALLEAKIAVTMILQHFSFELSPTYVHSPYSLVFDWLWWKPKRLERYFREQGIEGPSYKLIHGNLKEDAVASMEAIAKPMKSFSHAIAPRICPFLHQSLDKYGKMSLFWTGGTPRLNIMDADLVRDVLTNKSGHFITVTANPYEKVFVTGLVGLNGGKWAKHRKIINPAFHLEKLKVQEPKWPLITDLGAGLAC
;
A
#
# COMPACT_ATOMS: atom_id res chain seq x y z
N MET A 1 24.96 -12.08 -3.28
CA MET A 1 23.78 -11.27 -3.66
C MET A 1 22.78 -11.36 -2.52
N GLN A 2 22.41 -10.23 -1.92
CA GLN A 2 22.70 -10.11 -0.47
C GLN A 2 21.73 -9.23 0.35
N LEU A 3 20.64 -8.72 -0.24
CA LEU A 3 20.21 -7.34 0.09
C LEU A 3 18.99 -7.19 1.02
N MET A 4 17.86 -7.87 0.79
CA MET A 4 16.61 -7.50 1.49
C MET A 4 16.58 -7.84 2.99
N LEU A 5 16.77 -9.11 3.37
CA LEU A 5 16.74 -9.51 4.79
C LEU A 5 17.80 -8.75 5.64
N PRO A 6 19.06 -8.59 5.20
CA PRO A 6 20.04 -7.79 5.95
C PRO A 6 19.70 -6.30 6.03
N ALA A 7 19.12 -5.70 4.98
CA ALA A 7 18.66 -4.30 5.01
C ALA A 7 17.52 -4.11 6.01
N PHE A 8 16.45 -4.92 5.93
CA PHE A 8 15.31 -4.87 6.86
C PHE A 8 15.74 -5.07 8.31
N ARG A 9 16.66 -6.03 8.58
CA ARG A 9 17.27 -6.20 9.90
C ARG A 9 18.03 -4.95 10.34
N SER A 10 18.86 -4.36 9.46
CA SER A 10 19.65 -3.16 9.77
C SER A 10 18.78 -1.96 10.13
N SER A 11 17.72 -1.69 9.35
CA SER A 11 16.77 -0.61 9.61
C SER A 11 15.99 -0.87 10.92
N SER A 12 15.56 -2.11 11.15
CA SER A 12 14.88 -2.51 12.40
C SER A 12 15.81 -2.44 13.62
N GLU A 13 17.09 -2.76 13.47
CA GLU A 13 18.12 -2.68 14.51
C GLU A 13 18.40 -1.21 14.88
N GLU A 14 18.39 -0.29 13.92
CA GLU A 14 18.48 1.15 14.20
C GLU A 14 17.29 1.63 15.05
N LEU A 15 16.05 1.26 14.68
CA LEU A 15 14.85 1.58 15.45
C LEU A 15 14.92 1.02 16.88
N VAL A 16 15.23 -0.28 17.02
CA VAL A 16 15.39 -0.95 18.32
C VAL A 16 16.46 -0.28 19.18
N ASN A 17 17.60 0.07 18.61
CA ASN A 17 18.70 0.69 19.35
C ASN A 17 18.38 2.14 19.75
N ASN A 18 17.59 2.86 18.96
CA ASN A 18 17.10 4.18 19.33
C ASN A 18 16.08 4.09 20.48
N TRP A 19 15.14 3.14 20.42
CA TRP A 19 14.16 2.91 21.51
C TRP A 19 14.84 2.44 22.82
N LYS A 20 15.88 1.60 22.75
CA LYS A 20 16.69 1.22 23.93
C LYS A 20 17.41 2.42 24.58
N LYS A 21 17.79 3.43 23.80
CA LYS A 21 18.40 4.67 24.35
C LYS A 21 17.37 5.58 24.99
N LEU A 22 16.16 5.65 24.45
CA LEU A 22 15.06 6.44 25.02
C LEU A 22 14.53 5.81 26.32
N GLY A 23 14.42 4.47 26.36
CA GLY A 23 13.99 3.71 27.54
C GLY A 23 15.09 3.27 28.48
N SER A 24 16.24 3.96 28.54
CA SER A 24 17.36 3.56 29.41
C SER A 24 17.04 3.58 30.90
N GLU A 25 15.98 4.31 31.30
CA GLU A 25 15.50 4.45 32.68
C GLU A 25 14.23 3.61 32.96
N GLY A 26 13.77 2.80 31.99
CA GLY A 26 12.58 1.95 32.13
C GLY A 26 11.55 2.16 31.01
N SER A 27 10.29 2.32 31.38
CA SER A 27 9.18 2.62 30.45
C SER A 27 9.17 4.09 30.03
N PHE A 28 8.89 4.36 28.76
CA PHE A 28 8.71 5.71 28.21
C PHE A 28 7.53 5.76 27.25
N GLU A 29 6.90 6.93 27.14
CA GLU A 29 5.84 7.19 26.15
C GLU A 29 6.47 7.58 24.81
N LEU A 30 5.91 7.08 23.71
CA LEU A 30 6.47 7.26 22.37
C LEU A 30 5.37 7.39 21.31
N ASP A 31 5.46 8.43 20.48
CA ASP A 31 4.79 8.45 19.18
C ASP A 31 5.57 7.56 18.20
N VAL A 32 4.92 6.48 17.75
CA VAL A 32 5.51 5.48 16.85
C VAL A 32 5.42 5.86 15.37
N VAL A 33 4.60 6.88 15.00
CA VAL A 33 4.39 7.24 13.58
C VAL A 33 5.70 7.70 12.93
N PRO A 34 6.46 8.68 13.46
CA PRO A 34 7.72 9.11 12.85
C PRO A 34 8.80 8.01 12.85
N ALA A 35 8.74 7.10 13.84
CA ALA A 35 9.68 5.99 13.93
C ALA A 35 9.45 4.95 12.82
N PHE A 36 8.18 4.62 12.54
CA PHE A 36 7.85 3.68 11.46
C PHE A 36 8.00 4.29 10.07
N GLU A 37 7.66 5.57 9.88
CA GLU A 37 7.98 6.26 8.64
C GLU A 37 9.49 6.26 8.35
N ARG A 38 10.35 6.53 9.35
CA ARG A 38 11.81 6.47 9.18
C ARG A 38 12.28 5.05 8.85
N LEU A 39 11.77 4.04 9.56
CA LEU A 39 12.12 2.63 9.35
C LEU A 39 11.87 2.20 7.89
N THR A 40 10.65 2.43 7.39
CA THR A 40 10.22 1.96 6.07
C THR A 40 10.86 2.77 4.95
N SER A 41 11.09 4.07 5.18
CA SER A 41 11.86 4.95 4.30
C SER A 41 13.31 4.46 4.12
N ASP A 42 13.97 4.08 5.21
CA ASP A 42 15.34 3.55 5.15
C ASP A 42 15.39 2.17 4.47
N ALA A 43 14.43 1.31 4.81
CA ALA A 43 14.30 -0.02 4.23
C ALA A 43 14.09 0.02 2.71
N ILE A 44 13.15 0.83 2.19
CA ILE A 44 12.93 0.95 0.74
C ILE A 44 14.14 1.57 0.03
N SER A 45 14.78 2.60 0.61
CA SER A 45 16.03 3.18 0.10
C SER A 45 17.15 2.12 -0.04
N LYS A 46 17.41 1.35 1.02
CA LYS A 46 18.46 0.32 1.02
C LYS A 46 18.18 -0.82 0.05
N THR A 47 16.94 -1.28 -0.04
CA THR A 47 16.55 -2.50 -0.78
C THR A 47 16.25 -2.28 -2.25
N ALA A 48 15.56 -1.19 -2.61
CA ALA A 48 15.11 -0.92 -3.97
C ALA A 48 16.05 0.03 -4.73
N PHE A 49 16.74 0.93 -4.03
CA PHE A 49 17.54 2.00 -4.63
C PHE A 49 19.04 1.94 -4.31
N GLY A 50 19.45 1.04 -3.40
CA GLY A 50 20.85 0.89 -2.96
C GLY A 50 21.39 2.13 -2.24
N SER A 51 20.50 2.91 -1.61
CA SER A 51 20.79 4.16 -0.90
C SER A 51 20.51 4.00 0.60
N ASN A 52 20.18 5.08 1.30
CA ASN A 52 19.77 5.08 2.71
C ASN A 52 18.70 6.17 2.95
N TYR A 53 18.16 6.23 4.17
CA TYR A 53 17.20 7.27 4.55
C TYR A 53 17.69 8.70 4.26
N GLU A 54 18.89 9.07 4.70
CA GLU A 54 19.38 10.46 4.62
C GLU A 54 19.53 10.94 3.16
N GLN A 55 19.84 10.04 2.21
CA GLN A 55 19.85 10.34 0.78
C GLN A 55 18.44 10.47 0.16
N GLY A 56 17.43 9.80 0.74
CA GLY A 56 16.04 9.85 0.30
C GLY A 56 15.19 10.90 1.02
N LYS A 57 15.65 11.44 2.15
CA LYS A 57 14.85 12.28 3.07
C LYS A 57 14.11 13.43 2.38
N GLN A 58 14.80 14.23 1.57
CA GLN A 58 14.21 15.35 0.83
C GLN A 58 13.13 14.89 -0.15
N LEU A 59 13.28 13.71 -0.77
CA LEU A 59 12.28 13.11 -1.65
C LEU A 59 11.01 12.74 -0.86
N PHE A 60 11.17 12.08 0.29
CA PHE A 60 10.04 11.69 1.17
C PHE A 60 9.28 12.90 1.73
N GLU A 61 10.00 13.94 2.15
CA GLU A 61 9.41 15.20 2.61
C GLU A 61 8.62 15.89 1.48
N CYS A 62 9.19 15.94 0.27
CA CYS A 62 8.50 16.48 -0.90
C CYS A 62 7.26 15.67 -1.28
N GLN A 63 7.33 14.33 -1.25
CA GLN A 63 6.19 13.46 -1.56
C GLN A 63 5.07 13.58 -0.51
N ALA A 64 5.39 13.72 0.78
CA ALA A 64 4.40 13.92 1.84
C ALA A 64 3.64 15.25 1.66
N GLU A 65 4.35 16.37 1.37
CA GLU A 65 3.68 17.65 1.08
C GLU A 65 2.88 17.57 -0.24
N GLN A 66 3.42 16.90 -1.25
CA GLN A 66 2.73 16.70 -2.53
C GLN A 66 1.39 15.97 -2.33
N LEU A 67 1.40 14.90 -1.52
CA LEU A 67 0.25 14.12 -1.14
C LEU A 67 -0.79 14.97 -0.39
N GLN A 68 -0.37 15.80 0.58
CA GLN A 68 -1.25 16.72 1.29
C GLN A 68 -1.96 17.71 0.36
N ILE A 69 -1.22 18.30 -0.61
CA ILE A 69 -1.81 19.22 -1.60
C ILE A 69 -2.79 18.48 -2.53
N VAL A 70 -2.51 17.23 -2.90
CA VAL A 70 -3.47 16.41 -3.67
C VAL A 70 -4.72 16.14 -2.83
N PHE A 71 -4.62 15.74 -1.56
CA PHE A 71 -5.76 15.58 -0.65
C PHE A 71 -6.63 16.84 -0.55
N GLN A 72 -6.03 18.01 -0.29
CA GLN A 72 -6.75 19.28 -0.27
C GLN A 72 -7.44 19.61 -1.60
N SER A 73 -6.85 19.23 -2.75
CA SER A 73 -7.44 19.51 -4.06
C SER A 73 -8.79 18.84 -4.30
N TYR A 74 -9.12 17.83 -3.49
CA TYR A 74 -10.34 17.03 -3.57
C TYR A 74 -11.39 17.37 -2.50
N GLU A 75 -11.06 18.15 -1.48
CA GLU A 75 -12.04 18.78 -0.57
C GLU A 75 -12.97 19.74 -1.33
N SER A 76 -12.64 20.06 -2.59
CA SER A 76 -13.38 20.93 -3.47
C SER A 76 -13.57 20.32 -4.86
N ALA A 77 -14.58 20.82 -5.58
CA ALA A 77 -14.79 20.48 -6.98
C ALA A 77 -13.67 21.05 -7.88
N TYR A 78 -12.61 20.27 -8.16
CA TYR A 78 -11.39 20.61 -8.94
C TYR A 78 -11.47 21.67 -10.08
N ILE A 79 -12.55 21.77 -10.85
CA ILE A 79 -12.75 22.63 -12.07
C ILE A 79 -11.80 22.28 -13.25
N PRO A 80 -12.30 22.07 -14.49
CA PRO A 80 -11.44 21.75 -15.63
C PRO A 80 -10.39 22.84 -15.88
N GLY A 81 -9.12 22.45 -15.90
CA GLY A 81 -7.99 23.35 -16.15
C GLY A 81 -7.49 24.14 -14.92
N ALA A 82 -8.13 24.04 -13.76
CA ALA A 82 -7.72 24.79 -12.57
C ALA A 82 -6.27 24.50 -12.14
N ARG A 83 -5.76 23.29 -12.39
CA ARG A 83 -4.34 22.92 -12.14
C ARG A 83 -3.30 23.78 -12.86
N TYR A 84 -3.69 24.46 -13.94
CA TYR A 84 -2.82 25.35 -14.71
C TYR A 84 -2.87 26.81 -14.23
N LEU A 85 -3.80 27.15 -13.34
CA LEU A 85 -3.90 28.49 -12.77
C LEU A 85 -2.72 28.74 -11.79
N PRO A 86 -2.18 29.96 -11.69
CA PRO A 86 -1.00 30.27 -10.88
C PRO A 86 -1.30 30.41 -9.36
N THR A 87 -2.13 29.52 -8.81
CA THR A 87 -2.48 29.49 -7.37
C THR A 87 -1.28 29.12 -6.50
N LYS A 88 -1.32 29.43 -5.20
CA LYS A 88 -0.26 29.05 -4.25
C LYS A 88 -0.03 27.53 -4.22
N ALA A 89 -1.12 26.76 -4.17
CA ALA A 89 -1.08 25.30 -4.17
C ALA A 89 -0.48 24.74 -5.48
N ASN A 90 -0.91 25.22 -6.64
CA ASN A 90 -0.39 24.76 -7.94
C ASN A 90 1.09 25.10 -8.13
N LYS A 91 1.50 26.31 -7.73
CA LYS A 91 2.92 26.72 -7.77
C LYS A 91 3.79 25.82 -6.87
N ARG A 92 3.32 25.52 -5.65
CA ARG A 92 4.04 24.62 -4.73
C ARG A 92 4.08 23.19 -5.26
N LEU A 93 2.96 22.66 -5.74
CA LEU A 93 2.89 21.34 -6.37
C LEU A 93 3.84 21.18 -7.56
N ASN A 94 3.91 22.18 -8.44
CA ASN A 94 4.84 22.17 -9.57
C ASN A 94 6.31 22.26 -9.13
N TYR A 95 6.61 23.06 -8.09
CA TYR A 95 7.95 23.12 -7.50
C TYR A 95 8.37 21.75 -6.93
N LEU A 96 7.50 21.12 -6.14
CA LEU A 96 7.75 19.79 -5.56
C LEU A 96 7.97 18.71 -6.64
N ASP A 97 7.18 18.69 -7.72
CA ASP A 97 7.39 17.73 -8.82
C ASP A 97 8.72 17.98 -9.56
N VAL A 98 9.14 19.25 -9.74
CA VAL A 98 10.46 19.58 -10.32
C VAL A 98 11.60 19.12 -9.41
N GLU A 99 11.48 19.33 -8.10
CA GLU A 99 12.47 18.91 -7.09
C GLU A 99 12.60 17.38 -7.03
N ILE A 100 11.47 16.68 -6.89
CA ILE A 100 11.36 15.20 -6.95
C ILE A 100 12.00 14.64 -8.22
N ARG A 101 11.64 15.19 -9.40
CA ARG A 101 12.19 14.74 -10.68
C ARG A 101 13.70 15.00 -10.77
N THR A 102 14.20 16.08 -10.20
CA THR A 102 15.62 16.42 -10.23
C THR A 102 16.43 15.41 -9.42
N ILE A 103 16.03 15.15 -8.16
CA ILE A 103 16.64 14.15 -7.28
C ILE A 103 16.67 12.77 -7.97
N LEU A 104 15.53 12.33 -8.51
CA LEU A 104 15.42 11.02 -9.15
C LEU A 104 16.25 10.91 -10.44
N ARG A 105 16.32 11.96 -11.27
CA ARG A 105 17.19 11.97 -12.46
C ARG A 105 18.67 11.91 -12.10
N GLU A 106 19.09 12.57 -11.02
CA GLU A 106 20.47 12.45 -10.54
C GLU A 106 20.79 11.03 -10.06
N MET A 107 19.87 10.39 -9.32
CA MET A 107 20.03 8.99 -8.89
C MET A 107 20.14 8.04 -10.08
N ILE A 108 19.27 8.19 -11.09
CA ILE A 108 19.29 7.41 -12.32
C ILE A 108 20.62 7.60 -13.06
N LYS A 109 21.06 8.85 -13.26
CA LYS A 109 22.33 9.17 -13.93
C LYS A 109 23.54 8.55 -13.21
N LYS A 110 23.63 8.68 -11.89
CA LYS A 110 24.69 8.07 -11.07
C LYS A 110 24.70 6.54 -11.23
N ARG A 111 23.53 5.91 -11.33
CA ARG A 111 23.40 4.45 -11.54
C ARG A 111 23.78 4.04 -12.97
N GLU A 112 23.37 4.79 -13.99
CA GLU A 112 23.78 4.57 -15.38
C GLU A 112 25.30 4.61 -15.56
N GLU A 113 25.96 5.61 -14.97
CA GLU A 113 27.41 5.78 -15.01
C GLU A 113 28.13 4.59 -14.34
N ALA A 114 27.65 4.17 -13.16
CA ALA A 114 28.20 2.99 -12.47
C ALA A 114 28.05 1.68 -13.28
N ILE A 115 26.92 1.49 -13.97
CA ILE A 115 26.69 0.30 -14.83
C ILE A 115 27.60 0.35 -16.06
N LYS A 116 27.73 1.52 -16.72
CA LYS A 116 28.60 1.70 -17.91
C LYS A 116 30.09 1.45 -17.59
N LEU A 117 30.53 1.72 -16.37
CA LEU A 117 31.90 1.48 -15.91
C LEU A 117 32.17 0.03 -15.47
N GLY A 118 31.23 -0.90 -15.68
CA GLY A 118 31.39 -2.31 -15.30
C GLY A 118 31.32 -2.54 -13.78
N GLY A 119 30.77 -1.60 -13.02
CA GLY A 119 30.56 -1.75 -11.58
C GLY A 119 29.62 -2.91 -11.25
N VAL A 120 29.78 -3.49 -10.07
CA VAL A 120 28.92 -4.58 -9.58
C VAL A 120 27.49 -4.05 -9.45
N CYS A 121 26.66 -4.38 -10.44
CA CYS A 121 25.27 -3.99 -10.48
C CYS A 121 24.48 -4.78 -9.42
N ASN A 122 24.22 -4.15 -8.27
CA ASN A 122 23.25 -4.67 -7.30
C ASN A 122 21.94 -4.95 -8.03
N GLN A 123 21.38 -6.17 -7.96
CA GLN A 123 20.10 -6.50 -8.62
C GLN A 123 18.87 -5.92 -7.89
N ASP A 124 19.03 -4.71 -7.36
CA ASP A 124 17.97 -3.85 -6.83
C ASP A 124 17.04 -3.35 -7.94
N LEU A 125 15.96 -2.68 -7.56
CA LEU A 125 14.93 -2.23 -8.49
C LEU A 125 15.47 -1.15 -9.44
N LEU A 126 16.19 -0.16 -8.93
CA LEU A 126 16.74 0.93 -9.74
C LEU A 126 17.69 0.40 -10.82
N SER A 127 18.56 -0.56 -10.50
CA SER A 127 19.40 -1.25 -11.48
C SER A 127 18.61 -1.94 -12.58
N LEU A 128 17.52 -2.65 -12.25
CA LEU A 128 16.69 -3.34 -13.25
C LEU A 128 15.97 -2.35 -14.18
N LEU A 129 15.50 -1.23 -13.63
CA LEU A 129 14.90 -0.14 -14.38
C LEU A 129 15.92 0.48 -15.35
N VAL A 130 17.12 0.81 -14.85
CA VAL A 130 18.20 1.44 -15.65
C VAL A 130 18.76 0.49 -16.70
N ASP A 131 19.04 -0.78 -16.38
CA ASP A 131 19.48 -1.79 -17.35
C ASP A 131 18.44 -1.98 -18.47
N SER A 132 17.15 -1.93 -18.13
CA SER A 132 16.09 -1.94 -19.16
C SER A 132 16.15 -0.73 -20.09
N ASN A 133 16.41 0.48 -19.58
CA ASN A 133 16.60 1.68 -20.42
C ASN A 133 17.85 1.58 -21.31
N LEU A 134 18.97 1.09 -20.77
CA LEU A 134 20.21 0.94 -21.54
C LEU A 134 20.00 -0.01 -22.74
N ARG A 135 19.25 -1.10 -22.56
CA ARG A 135 18.86 -2.00 -23.66
C ARG A 135 17.98 -1.30 -24.71
N GLU A 136 17.03 -0.45 -24.30
CA GLU A 136 16.23 0.36 -25.22
C GLU A 136 17.09 1.30 -26.07
N SER A 137 18.13 1.88 -25.48
CA SER A 137 19.06 2.79 -26.18
C SER A 137 19.98 2.08 -27.19
N GLN A 138 20.19 0.77 -27.05
CA GLN A 138 21.06 -0.04 -27.91
C GLN A 138 20.31 -0.70 -29.07
N GLU A 139 19.02 -1.01 -28.91
CA GLU A 139 18.17 -1.64 -29.94
C GLU A 139 17.72 -0.66 -31.05
N ASN A 140 18.69 -0.05 -31.74
CA ASN A 140 18.45 0.93 -32.82
C ASN A 140 18.07 0.27 -34.17
N THR A 141 17.29 -0.83 -34.13
CA THR A 141 16.95 -1.68 -35.28
C THR A 141 15.45 -2.02 -35.34
N ASN A 142 14.64 -1.07 -35.85
CA ASN A 142 13.25 -1.23 -36.31
C ASN A 142 12.20 -1.85 -35.35
N ILE A 143 12.54 -2.20 -34.10
CA ILE A 143 11.60 -2.70 -33.08
C ILE A 143 11.74 -1.83 -31.82
N LYS A 144 11.03 -0.69 -31.78
CA LYS A 144 11.03 0.31 -30.68
C LYS A 144 10.40 -0.16 -29.34
N ASN A 145 10.50 -1.44 -28.99
CA ASN A 145 9.64 -2.03 -27.95
C ASN A 145 10.35 -2.63 -26.72
N GLY A 146 11.68 -2.64 -26.64
CA GLY A 146 12.46 -3.27 -25.56
C GLY A 146 12.24 -2.73 -24.13
N GLY A 147 12.68 -1.51 -23.83
CA GLY A 147 12.85 -1.03 -22.45
C GLY A 147 12.04 0.21 -22.02
N MET A 148 12.36 0.80 -20.87
CA MET A 148 11.66 1.97 -20.32
C MET A 148 12.42 3.27 -20.58
N SER A 149 11.71 4.35 -20.92
CA SER A 149 12.31 5.68 -21.02
C SER A 149 12.77 6.21 -19.65
N VAL A 150 13.68 7.18 -19.61
CA VAL A 150 14.12 7.81 -18.35
C VAL A 150 12.94 8.43 -17.58
N ASP A 151 11.97 9.00 -18.29
CA ASP A 151 10.77 9.56 -17.67
C ASP A 151 9.87 8.47 -17.08
N ASP A 152 9.77 7.31 -17.74
CA ASP A 152 9.10 6.13 -17.18
C ASP A 152 9.79 5.64 -15.91
N ILE A 153 11.14 5.56 -15.90
CA ILE A 153 11.89 5.18 -14.69
C ILE A 153 11.61 6.16 -13.55
N VAL A 154 11.60 7.47 -13.81
CA VAL A 154 11.28 8.48 -12.78
C VAL A 154 9.87 8.27 -12.22
N GLU A 155 8.87 8.01 -13.06
CA GLU A 155 7.50 7.75 -12.59
C GLU A 155 7.38 6.43 -11.83
N GLU A 156 8.12 5.38 -12.18
CA GLU A 156 8.21 4.16 -11.37
C GLU A 156 8.88 4.44 -10.01
N CYS A 157 10.03 5.12 -9.98
CA CYS A 157 10.71 5.48 -8.73
C CYS A 157 9.78 6.24 -7.77
N LYS A 158 8.97 7.18 -8.28
CA LYS A 158 7.95 7.91 -7.50
C LYS A 158 6.91 6.96 -6.88
N VAL A 159 6.44 5.93 -7.63
CA VAL A 159 5.53 4.89 -7.09
C VAL A 159 6.19 4.15 -5.94
N PHE A 160 7.42 3.64 -6.13
CA PHE A 160 8.03 2.71 -5.19
C PHE A 160 8.50 3.36 -3.90
N TYR A 161 9.01 4.60 -3.96
CA TYR A 161 9.34 5.36 -2.75
C TYR A 161 8.10 5.62 -1.88
N PHE A 162 7.00 6.09 -2.48
CA PHE A 162 5.73 6.31 -1.78
C PHE A 162 5.13 4.99 -1.25
N ALA A 163 4.91 4.01 -2.12
CA ALA A 163 4.21 2.78 -1.76
C ALA A 163 4.97 1.93 -0.73
N GLY A 164 6.31 1.90 -0.81
CA GLY A 164 7.16 1.16 0.12
C GLY A 164 7.24 1.79 1.52
N ARG A 165 7.13 3.12 1.63
CA ARG A 165 7.09 3.83 2.92
C ARG A 165 5.71 3.72 3.55
N GLU A 166 4.73 4.43 2.99
CA GLU A 166 3.48 4.80 3.67
C GLU A 166 2.64 3.56 4.02
N THR A 167 2.52 2.60 3.08
CA THR A 167 1.64 1.44 3.29
C THR A 167 2.20 0.43 4.28
N THR A 168 3.52 0.34 4.42
CA THR A 168 4.15 -0.53 5.44
C THR A 168 4.20 0.18 6.80
N SER A 169 4.38 1.50 6.84
CA SER A 169 4.32 2.25 8.11
C SER A 169 2.93 2.16 8.73
N ASP A 170 1.86 2.31 7.94
CA ASP A 170 0.47 2.13 8.41
C ASP A 170 0.24 0.75 9.02
N LEU A 171 0.70 -0.31 8.33
CA LEU A 171 0.61 -1.69 8.85
C LEU A 171 1.33 -1.83 10.20
N LEU A 172 2.52 -1.25 10.35
CA LEU A 172 3.29 -1.33 11.58
C LEU A 172 2.67 -0.53 12.73
N ILE A 173 2.19 0.69 12.45
CA ILE A 173 1.46 1.54 13.39
C ILE A 173 0.24 0.77 13.93
N TRP A 174 -0.62 0.27 13.04
CA TRP A 174 -1.83 -0.47 13.44
C TRP A 174 -1.50 -1.80 14.11
N THR A 175 -0.39 -2.45 13.78
CA THR A 175 0.06 -3.66 14.48
C THR A 175 0.45 -3.37 15.92
N LEU A 176 1.20 -2.30 16.19
CA LEU A 176 1.54 -1.93 17.57
C LEU A 176 0.33 -1.45 18.35
N VAL A 177 -0.53 -0.63 17.73
CA VAL A 177 -1.79 -0.21 18.35
C VAL A 177 -2.63 -1.43 18.75
N LEU A 178 -2.86 -2.38 17.85
CA LEU A 178 -3.65 -3.57 18.17
C LEU A 178 -2.97 -4.50 19.19
N LEU A 179 -1.67 -4.78 19.08
CA LEU A 179 -0.98 -5.59 20.08
C LEU A 179 -0.91 -4.90 21.47
N SER A 180 -0.92 -3.57 21.53
CA SER A 180 -0.96 -2.82 22.79
C SER A 180 -2.34 -2.87 23.48
N MET A 181 -3.40 -3.08 22.68
CA MET A 181 -4.79 -3.25 23.13
C MET A 181 -5.11 -4.71 23.47
N HIS A 182 -4.41 -5.65 22.84
CA HIS A 182 -4.62 -7.09 22.93
C HIS A 182 -3.36 -7.79 23.46
N GLN A 183 -3.09 -7.57 24.75
CA GLN A 183 -1.91 -8.10 25.44
C GLN A 183 -1.80 -9.63 25.35
N GLU A 184 -2.93 -10.34 25.34
CA GLU A 184 -3.00 -11.79 25.16
C GLU A 184 -2.44 -12.25 23.80
N TRP A 185 -2.52 -11.40 22.77
CA TRP A 185 -1.92 -11.66 21.46
C TRP A 185 -0.47 -11.17 21.39
N GLN A 186 -0.12 -10.11 22.12
CA GLN A 186 1.26 -9.64 22.25
C GLN A 186 2.14 -10.67 22.95
N GLU A 187 1.68 -11.21 24.08
CA GLU A 187 2.35 -12.27 24.84
C GLU A 187 2.57 -13.50 23.97
N ARG A 188 1.53 -14.03 23.32
CA ARG A 188 1.62 -15.20 22.42
C ARG A 188 2.59 -14.97 21.26
N ALA A 189 2.56 -13.80 20.63
CA ALA A 189 3.47 -13.47 19.54
C ALA A 189 4.92 -13.33 20.05
N ARG A 190 5.11 -12.72 21.22
CA ARG A 190 6.41 -12.58 21.89
C ARG A 190 6.99 -13.93 22.30
N GLU A 191 6.19 -14.83 22.86
CA GLU A 191 6.59 -16.20 23.19
C GLU A 191 7.06 -16.96 21.94
N GLU A 192 6.30 -16.93 20.85
CA GLU A 192 6.69 -17.55 19.57
C GLU A 192 8.04 -17.01 19.07
N VAL A 193 8.21 -15.69 19.10
CA VAL A 193 9.44 -15.00 18.69
C VAL A 193 10.64 -15.37 19.57
N LEU A 194 10.46 -15.38 20.90
CA LEU A 194 11.52 -15.75 21.84
C LEU A 194 11.87 -17.24 21.77
N GLN A 195 10.91 -18.13 21.51
CA GLN A 195 11.18 -19.55 21.24
C GLN A 195 11.90 -19.75 19.90
N ALA A 196 11.56 -18.99 18.86
CA ALA A 196 12.14 -19.14 17.52
C ALA A 196 13.58 -18.60 17.41
N PHE A 197 13.92 -17.53 18.14
CA PHE A 197 15.19 -16.81 18.00
C PHE A 197 15.93 -16.55 19.32
N GLY A 198 15.24 -16.46 20.45
CA GLY A 198 15.80 -15.95 21.70
C GLY A 198 16.36 -14.53 21.50
N THR A 199 17.66 -14.34 21.76
CA THR A 199 18.40 -13.10 21.53
C THR A 199 19.07 -13.01 20.16
N ASN A 200 18.96 -14.04 19.31
CA ASN A 200 19.60 -14.07 17.98
C ASN A 200 18.85 -13.19 16.97
N LYS A 201 19.55 -12.72 15.92
CA LYS A 201 18.93 -11.90 14.87
C LYS A 201 18.02 -12.77 13.96
N PRO A 202 16.80 -12.33 13.61
CA PRO A 202 15.83 -13.18 12.89
C PRO A 202 16.31 -13.67 11.52
N ASP A 203 16.46 -14.98 11.32
CA ASP A 203 16.83 -15.62 10.06
C ASP A 203 15.64 -16.05 9.21
N PHE A 204 15.89 -16.32 7.92
CA PHE A 204 14.81 -16.63 6.98
C PHE A 204 14.06 -17.91 7.38
N ASP A 205 14.78 -18.91 7.88
CA ASP A 205 14.19 -20.18 8.27
C ASP A 205 13.38 -20.07 9.57
N GLY A 206 13.84 -19.32 10.57
CA GLY A 206 13.05 -19.00 11.76
C GLY A 206 11.86 -18.12 11.46
N LEU A 207 12.01 -17.14 10.56
CA LEU A 207 10.89 -16.32 10.09
C LEU A 207 9.83 -17.21 9.42
N ASN A 208 10.21 -18.22 8.63
CA ASN A 208 9.27 -19.17 8.05
C ASN A 208 8.57 -20.08 9.09
N ARG A 209 9.17 -20.29 10.27
CA ARG A 209 8.54 -21.05 11.37
C ARG A 209 7.50 -20.26 12.15
N LEU A 210 7.58 -18.92 12.17
CA LEU A 210 6.58 -18.06 12.83
C LEU A 210 5.21 -18.17 12.16
N LYS A 211 4.18 -18.48 12.95
CA LYS A 211 2.77 -18.62 12.58
C LYS A 211 1.91 -17.49 13.15
N ILE A 212 2.13 -17.10 14.41
CA ILE A 212 1.33 -16.09 15.14
C ILE A 212 1.62 -14.69 14.60
N VAL A 213 2.89 -14.32 14.39
CA VAL A 213 3.21 -12.98 13.85
C VAL A 213 2.53 -12.73 12.47
N PRO A 214 2.56 -13.65 11.49
CA PRO A 214 1.74 -13.52 10.27
C PRO A 214 0.23 -13.43 10.51
N MET A 215 -0.33 -14.22 11.43
CA MET A 215 -1.76 -14.16 11.75
C MET A 215 -2.17 -12.77 12.26
N VAL A 216 -1.36 -12.18 13.14
CA VAL A 216 -1.52 -10.81 13.62
C VAL A 216 -1.50 -9.82 12.45
N LEU A 217 -0.46 -9.86 11.60
CA LEU A 217 -0.34 -8.95 10.45
C LEU A 217 -1.52 -9.03 9.48
N TYR A 218 -2.07 -10.23 9.23
CA TYR A 218 -3.25 -10.38 8.36
C TYR A 218 -4.54 -9.86 8.99
N GLU A 219 -4.75 -10.04 10.30
CA GLU A 219 -5.91 -9.48 11.00
C GLU A 219 -5.84 -7.95 11.12
N VAL A 220 -4.63 -7.39 11.32
CA VAL A 220 -4.37 -5.94 11.22
C VAL A 220 -4.76 -5.43 9.82
N LEU A 221 -4.29 -6.09 8.75
CA LEU A 221 -4.64 -5.73 7.36
C LEU A 221 -6.11 -5.94 6.98
N ARG A 222 -6.86 -6.72 7.77
CA ARG A 222 -8.31 -6.89 7.62
C ARG A 222 -9.04 -5.70 8.23
N LEU A 223 -8.75 -5.39 9.50
CA LEU A 223 -9.43 -4.33 10.27
C LEU A 223 -8.99 -2.92 9.84
N TYR A 224 -7.69 -2.70 9.61
CA TYR A 224 -7.10 -1.41 9.28
C TYR A 224 -6.28 -1.50 7.97
N PRO A 225 -6.92 -1.74 6.82
CA PRO A 225 -6.25 -1.78 5.52
C PRO A 225 -5.74 -0.37 5.13
N PRO A 226 -4.50 -0.22 4.60
CA PRO A 226 -3.98 1.06 4.11
C PRO A 226 -4.82 1.71 2.99
N PHE A 227 -5.68 0.95 2.32
CA PHE A 227 -6.66 1.46 1.37
C PHE A 227 -8.06 0.98 1.75
N SER A 228 -8.97 1.92 2.04
CA SER A 228 -10.37 1.64 2.38
C SER A 228 -11.21 1.19 1.17
N MET A 229 -10.81 1.56 -0.04
CA MET A 229 -11.48 1.21 -1.31
C MET A 229 -10.47 1.04 -2.44
N LEU A 230 -10.70 0.06 -3.33
CA LEU A 230 -10.05 -0.02 -4.64
C LEU A 230 -11.03 0.43 -5.73
N ILE A 231 -10.60 1.34 -6.60
CA ILE A 231 -11.42 1.84 -7.72
C ILE A 231 -10.93 1.26 -9.05
N ARG A 232 -11.87 0.91 -9.93
CA ARG A 232 -11.64 0.61 -11.35
C ARG A 232 -12.54 1.50 -12.21
N HIS A 233 -12.20 1.60 -13.49
CA HIS A 233 -12.97 2.37 -14.47
C HIS A 233 -13.28 1.49 -15.69
N THR A 234 -14.50 1.55 -16.21
CA THR A 234 -14.89 0.82 -17.43
C THR A 234 -14.40 1.54 -18.69
N ASP A 235 -13.37 0.99 -19.34
CA ASP A 235 -12.83 1.49 -20.61
C ASP A 235 -13.84 1.37 -21.76
N LYS A 236 -14.71 0.35 -21.70
CA LYS A 236 -15.74 0.04 -22.70
C LYS A 236 -17.01 -0.44 -21.99
N ALA A 237 -18.13 -0.45 -22.71
CA ALA A 237 -19.33 -1.12 -22.22
C ALA A 237 -19.03 -2.61 -22.01
N THR A 238 -19.36 -3.16 -20.85
CA THR A 238 -19.03 -4.52 -20.44
C THR A 238 -20.11 -5.11 -19.54
N LYS A 239 -20.25 -6.43 -19.53
CA LYS A 239 -21.09 -7.14 -18.55
C LYS A 239 -20.28 -7.44 -17.28
N LEU A 240 -20.93 -7.42 -16.12
CA LEU A 240 -20.41 -7.89 -14.84
C LEU A 240 -21.51 -8.68 -14.13
N GLY A 241 -21.37 -10.00 -14.02
CA GLY A 241 -22.49 -10.88 -13.70
C GLY A 241 -23.64 -10.67 -14.70
N GLU A 242 -24.82 -10.34 -14.18
CA GLU A 242 -25.99 -9.98 -15.00
C GLU A 242 -26.12 -8.48 -15.34
N ILE A 243 -25.23 -7.64 -14.80
CA ILE A 243 -25.31 -6.18 -14.90
C ILE A 243 -24.60 -5.69 -16.16
N ASN A 244 -25.22 -4.76 -16.88
CA ASN A 244 -24.58 -4.07 -17.99
C ASN A 244 -23.99 -2.75 -17.52
N LEU A 245 -22.66 -2.62 -17.59
CA LEU A 245 -21.92 -1.43 -17.23
C LEU A 245 -21.55 -0.64 -18.49
N PRO A 246 -22.02 0.61 -18.66
CA PRO A 246 -21.59 1.45 -19.77
C PRO A 246 -20.13 1.88 -19.59
N GLN A 247 -19.52 2.37 -20.67
CA GLN A 247 -18.21 3.03 -20.63
C GLN A 247 -18.25 4.29 -19.75
N GLY A 248 -17.22 4.50 -18.93
CA GLY A 248 -17.09 5.69 -18.08
C GLY A 248 -17.69 5.55 -16.68
N VAL A 249 -17.86 4.32 -16.20
CA VAL A 249 -18.36 4.01 -14.85
C VAL A 249 -17.18 3.70 -13.95
N LEU A 250 -17.15 4.30 -12.76
CA LEU A 250 -16.27 3.87 -11.68
C LEU A 250 -16.88 2.65 -10.99
N VAL A 251 -16.07 1.63 -10.74
CA VAL A 251 -16.45 0.45 -9.97
C VAL A 251 -15.65 0.48 -8.68
N GLY A 252 -16.33 0.77 -7.58
CA GLY A 252 -15.76 0.82 -6.24
C GLY A 252 -15.84 -0.54 -5.55
N LEU A 253 -14.71 -1.03 -5.09
CA LEU A 253 -14.56 -2.27 -4.33
C LEU A 253 -14.18 -1.86 -2.89
N PRO A 254 -15.17 -1.72 -1.96
CA PRO A 254 -14.94 -1.17 -0.63
C PRO A 254 -14.26 -2.21 0.28
N VAL A 255 -12.93 -2.24 0.23
CA VAL A 255 -12.06 -3.14 1.00
C VAL A 255 -12.49 -3.18 2.47
N LEU A 256 -12.60 -2.02 3.12
CA LEU A 256 -12.90 -1.94 4.54
C LEU A 256 -14.28 -2.53 4.87
N SER A 257 -15.32 -2.17 4.12
CA SER A 257 -16.69 -2.66 4.34
C SER A 257 -16.79 -4.17 4.11
N LEU A 258 -16.16 -4.70 3.06
CA LEU A 258 -16.09 -6.14 2.79
C LEU A 258 -15.30 -6.91 3.84
N HIS A 259 -14.28 -6.29 4.45
CA HIS A 259 -13.49 -6.89 5.52
C HIS A 259 -14.19 -6.91 6.90
N HIS A 260 -15.29 -6.17 7.06
CA HIS A 260 -16.13 -6.13 8.26
C HIS A 260 -17.51 -6.78 8.06
N ASP A 261 -17.80 -7.32 6.87
CA ASP A 261 -19.10 -7.94 6.57
C ASP A 261 -19.29 -9.24 7.37
N ARG A 262 -20.27 -9.27 8.27
CA ARG A 262 -20.53 -10.40 9.17
C ARG A 262 -20.98 -11.68 8.44
N GLU A 263 -21.60 -11.56 7.27
CA GLU A 263 -21.95 -12.73 6.46
C GLU A 263 -20.69 -13.43 5.93
N ILE A 264 -19.62 -12.66 5.69
CA ILE A 264 -18.33 -13.13 5.19
C ILE A 264 -17.44 -13.59 6.34
N TRP A 265 -17.30 -12.78 7.40
CA TRP A 265 -16.26 -12.94 8.41
C TRP A 265 -16.72 -13.58 9.72
N GLY A 266 -18.04 -13.65 9.97
CA GLY A 266 -18.64 -14.12 11.23
C GLY A 266 -19.21 -12.97 12.07
N GLU A 267 -19.89 -13.30 13.17
CA GLU A 267 -20.39 -12.27 14.11
C GLU A 267 -19.25 -11.51 14.79
N ASP A 268 -18.08 -12.15 14.93
CA ASP A 268 -16.84 -11.56 15.46
C ASP A 268 -16.05 -10.77 14.39
N ALA A 269 -16.68 -10.34 13.29
CA ALA A 269 -16.03 -9.53 12.25
C ALA A 269 -15.50 -8.18 12.78
N GLU A 270 -16.06 -7.67 13.88
CA GLU A 270 -15.64 -6.44 14.55
C GLU A 270 -14.69 -6.69 15.74
N GLU A 271 -14.21 -7.93 15.92
CA GLU A 271 -13.22 -8.31 16.94
C GLU A 271 -11.83 -8.51 16.31
N PHE A 272 -10.77 -8.23 17.08
CA PHE A 272 -9.39 -8.59 16.70
C PHE A 272 -9.10 -10.06 17.03
N ASN A 273 -9.22 -10.92 16.03
CA ASN A 273 -9.06 -12.36 16.18
C ASN A 273 -8.04 -12.95 15.17
N PRO A 274 -6.72 -12.79 15.41
CA PRO A 274 -5.66 -13.41 14.62
C PRO A 274 -5.83 -14.92 14.35
N ALA A 275 -6.47 -15.68 15.26
CA ALA A 275 -6.68 -17.12 15.09
C ALA A 275 -7.48 -17.46 13.81
N ARG A 276 -8.27 -16.52 13.29
CA ARG A 276 -9.01 -16.62 12.03
C ARG A 276 -8.09 -16.95 10.83
N PHE A 277 -6.84 -16.47 10.86
CA PHE A 277 -5.84 -16.74 9.81
C PHE A 277 -5.01 -18.01 10.04
N SER A 278 -5.33 -18.84 11.04
CA SER A 278 -4.60 -20.08 11.34
C SER A 278 -4.62 -21.11 10.22
N GLY A 279 -5.72 -21.19 9.46
CA GLY A 279 -5.84 -21.98 8.22
C GLY A 279 -5.25 -21.31 6.98
N GLY A 280 -4.62 -20.13 7.13
CA GLY A 280 -4.17 -19.26 6.04
C GLY A 280 -5.29 -18.43 5.41
N VAL A 281 -4.91 -17.39 4.67
CA VAL A 281 -5.82 -16.37 4.08
C VAL A 281 -6.99 -16.98 3.28
N ALA A 282 -6.75 -18.09 2.57
CA ALA A 282 -7.79 -18.75 1.76
C ALA A 282 -8.93 -19.39 2.58
N ASN A 283 -8.71 -19.63 3.88
CA ASN A 283 -9.66 -20.28 4.78
C ASN A 283 -10.16 -19.34 5.90
N ALA A 284 -9.76 -18.07 5.89
CA ALA A 284 -10.05 -17.11 6.96
C ALA A 284 -11.46 -16.48 6.90
N ALA A 285 -12.20 -16.71 5.81
CA ALA A 285 -13.51 -16.12 5.57
C ALA A 285 -14.44 -17.12 4.85
N LYS A 286 -15.74 -16.88 4.94
CA LYS A 286 -16.74 -17.51 4.06
C LYS A 286 -16.62 -16.89 2.66
N GLY A 287 -16.71 -17.73 1.63
CA GLY A 287 -16.52 -17.31 0.23
C GLY A 287 -15.06 -17.32 -0.23
N LYS A 288 -14.84 -17.16 -1.54
CA LYS A 288 -13.49 -17.19 -2.15
C LYS A 288 -13.02 -15.77 -2.43
N ALA A 289 -11.77 -15.47 -2.04
CA ALA A 289 -11.09 -14.17 -2.25
C ALA A 289 -11.71 -12.98 -1.50
N SER A 290 -12.35 -13.23 -0.35
CA SER A 290 -12.97 -12.21 0.50
C SER A 290 -11.97 -11.29 1.23
N PHE A 291 -10.69 -11.67 1.28
CA PHE A 291 -9.57 -10.84 1.75
C PHE A 291 -8.75 -10.34 0.55
N PHE A 292 -8.73 -9.03 0.31
CA PHE A 292 -8.08 -8.46 -0.87
C PHE A 292 -7.41 -7.09 -0.62
N THR A 293 -6.82 -6.86 0.57
CA THR A 293 -6.06 -5.62 0.89
C THR A 293 -4.97 -5.32 -0.16
N PHE A 294 -4.32 -6.36 -0.69
CA PHE A 294 -3.30 -6.26 -1.74
C PHE A 294 -3.88 -6.26 -3.17
N GLY A 295 -5.20 -6.15 -3.32
CA GLY A 295 -5.92 -6.46 -4.55
C GLY A 295 -5.88 -7.96 -4.88
N TRP A 296 -6.24 -8.30 -6.11
CA TRP A 296 -6.26 -9.68 -6.61
C TRP A 296 -6.02 -9.72 -8.12
N GLY A 297 -5.81 -10.92 -8.67
CA GLY A 297 -5.66 -11.14 -10.11
C GLY A 297 -4.39 -10.54 -10.71
N PRO A 298 -4.36 -10.22 -12.02
CA PRO A 298 -3.16 -9.70 -12.71
C PRO A 298 -2.62 -8.40 -12.10
N ARG A 299 -3.47 -7.63 -11.41
CA ARG A 299 -3.15 -6.33 -10.80
C ARG A 299 -2.82 -6.42 -9.30
N ILE A 300 -2.65 -7.62 -8.75
CA ILE A 300 -2.24 -7.80 -7.34
C ILE A 300 -0.94 -7.02 -7.03
N CYS A 301 -0.86 -6.47 -5.82
CA CYS A 301 0.26 -5.66 -5.36
C CYS A 301 1.59 -6.40 -5.57
N ILE A 302 2.52 -5.74 -6.26
CA ILE A 302 3.84 -6.33 -6.55
C ILE A 302 4.71 -6.41 -5.29
N GLY A 303 4.51 -5.47 -4.35
CA GLY A 303 5.22 -5.39 -3.08
C GLY A 303 4.61 -6.21 -1.95
N GLN A 304 3.59 -7.05 -2.20
CA GLN A 304 2.92 -7.82 -1.13
C GLN A 304 3.92 -8.62 -0.27
N GLN A 305 4.82 -9.35 -0.92
CA GLN A 305 5.82 -10.18 -0.22
C GLN A 305 6.93 -9.34 0.44
N PHE A 306 7.20 -8.14 -0.12
CA PHE A 306 8.14 -7.19 0.45
C PHE A 306 7.61 -6.61 1.76
N ALA A 307 6.42 -5.99 1.74
CA ALA A 307 5.80 -5.36 2.89
C ALA A 307 5.52 -6.36 4.04
N LEU A 308 5.04 -7.57 3.71
CA LEU A 308 4.82 -8.61 4.72
C LEU A 308 6.13 -9.13 5.33
N LEU A 309 7.22 -9.22 4.57
CA LEU A 309 8.52 -9.63 5.10
C LEU A 309 9.14 -8.55 5.98
N GLU A 310 9.12 -7.30 5.51
CA GLU A 310 9.57 -6.11 6.24
C GLU A 310 8.84 -5.97 7.57
N ALA A 311 7.50 -5.95 7.55
CA ALA A 311 6.69 -5.83 8.75
C ALA A 311 6.91 -7.01 9.72
N LYS A 312 7.03 -8.25 9.20
CA LYS A 312 7.32 -9.44 10.00
C LYS A 312 8.68 -9.35 10.71
N ILE A 313 9.73 -8.85 10.04
CA ILE A 313 11.05 -8.66 10.65
C ILE A 313 10.99 -7.58 11.72
N ALA A 314 10.39 -6.43 11.42
CA ALA A 314 10.28 -5.31 12.36
C ALA A 314 9.50 -5.69 13.63
N VAL A 315 8.31 -6.29 13.48
CA VAL A 315 7.50 -6.79 14.61
C VAL A 315 8.24 -7.86 15.40
N THR A 316 8.94 -8.79 14.73
CA THR A 316 9.78 -9.78 15.42
C THR A 316 10.83 -9.10 16.28
N MET A 317 11.61 -8.17 15.73
CA MET A 317 12.70 -7.50 16.45
C MET A 317 12.20 -6.57 17.57
N ILE A 318 11.01 -5.97 17.42
CA ILE A 318 10.34 -5.23 18.49
C ILE A 318 9.93 -6.19 19.62
N LEU A 319 9.24 -7.29 19.30
CA LEU A 319 8.79 -8.29 20.28
C LEU A 319 9.95 -9.06 20.95
N GLN A 320 11.14 -9.14 20.35
CA GLN A 320 12.34 -9.65 21.04
C GLN A 320 12.80 -8.74 22.19
N HIS A 321 12.49 -7.46 22.16
CA HIS A 321 13.12 -6.45 23.03
C HIS A 321 12.14 -5.66 23.90
N PHE A 322 10.90 -5.46 23.47
CA PHE A 322 9.93 -4.59 24.14
C PHE A 322 8.58 -5.27 24.32
N SER A 323 8.00 -5.14 25.50
CA SER A 323 6.55 -5.17 25.67
C SER A 323 6.03 -3.73 25.68
N PHE A 324 4.80 -3.51 25.27
CA PHE A 324 4.23 -2.16 25.11
C PHE A 324 2.72 -2.14 25.37
N GLU A 325 2.23 -1.03 25.89
CA GLU A 325 0.82 -0.77 26.20
C GLU A 325 0.40 0.55 25.56
N LEU A 326 -0.91 0.82 25.49
CA LEU A 326 -1.37 2.15 25.07
C LEU A 326 -0.95 3.20 26.09
N SER A 327 -0.55 4.37 25.60
CA SER A 327 -0.42 5.54 26.48
C SER A 327 -1.78 5.89 27.10
N PRO A 328 -1.82 6.29 28.39
CA PRO A 328 -3.00 6.92 29.00
C PRO A 328 -3.50 8.17 28.27
N THR A 329 -2.68 8.79 27.41
CA THR A 329 -3.06 9.96 26.59
C THR A 329 -3.67 9.59 25.23
N TYR A 330 -3.64 8.31 24.84
CA TYR A 330 -4.07 7.86 23.52
C TYR A 330 -5.57 8.08 23.28
N VAL A 331 -5.90 8.72 22.15
CA VAL A 331 -7.28 8.93 21.69
C VAL A 331 -7.53 8.16 20.40
N HIS A 332 -8.41 7.16 20.42
CA HIS A 332 -8.74 6.38 19.22
C HIS A 332 -9.59 7.22 18.25
N SER A 333 -8.94 7.72 17.19
CA SER A 333 -9.55 8.54 16.15
C SER A 333 -8.94 8.28 14.76
N PRO A 334 -9.13 7.08 14.18
CA PRO A 334 -8.74 6.84 12.79
C PRO A 334 -9.58 7.72 11.84
N TYR A 335 -9.01 8.12 10.70
CA TYR A 335 -9.70 8.91 9.67
C TYR A 335 -9.27 8.47 8.26
N SER A 336 -10.15 8.61 7.27
CA SER A 336 -9.81 8.46 5.85
C SER A 336 -9.60 9.84 5.24
N LEU A 337 -8.68 9.93 4.28
CA LEU A 337 -8.60 11.07 3.38
C LEU A 337 -9.40 10.72 2.12
N VAL A 338 -10.47 11.48 1.84
CA VAL A 338 -11.48 11.16 0.81
C VAL A 338 -11.39 12.13 -0.36
N PHE A 339 -11.73 11.62 -1.54
CA PHE A 339 -11.48 12.20 -2.86
C PHE A 339 -12.78 12.23 -3.70
N ASP A 340 -13.05 13.23 -4.59
CA ASP A 340 -13.86 13.10 -5.84
C ASP A 340 -14.02 14.39 -6.74
N TRP A 341 -14.47 14.26 -8.02
CA TRP A 341 -14.75 15.39 -8.97
C TRP A 341 -15.78 15.12 -10.13
N LEU A 342 -16.20 16.19 -10.87
CA LEU A 342 -17.31 16.39 -11.84
C LEU A 342 -16.98 15.95 -13.32
N TRP A 343 -17.86 15.89 -14.35
CA TRP A 343 -19.09 16.67 -14.70
C TRP A 343 -19.94 16.04 -15.86
N TRP A 344 -21.17 16.55 -16.09
CA TRP A 344 -22.09 16.36 -17.27
C TRP A 344 -22.23 14.97 -17.95
N LYS A 345 -22.96 14.08 -17.29
CA LYS A 345 -23.65 12.85 -17.78
C LYS A 345 -24.70 12.22 -16.79
N PRO A 346 -24.81 12.58 -15.49
CA PRO A 346 -25.55 11.79 -14.49
C PRO A 346 -27.01 11.38 -14.77
N LYS A 347 -27.92 12.30 -15.09
CA LYS A 347 -29.37 11.99 -15.01
C LYS A 347 -29.84 10.89 -15.97
N ARG A 348 -29.16 10.67 -17.09
CA ARG A 348 -29.42 9.53 -17.98
C ARG A 348 -28.92 8.21 -17.39
N LEU A 349 -27.78 8.24 -16.70
CA LEU A 349 -27.16 7.07 -16.07
C LEU A 349 -27.90 6.69 -14.78
N GLU A 350 -28.40 7.66 -14.00
CA GLU A 350 -29.26 7.40 -12.82
C GLU A 350 -30.48 6.55 -13.20
N ARG A 351 -31.17 6.91 -14.29
CA ARG A 351 -32.32 6.14 -14.79
C ARG A 351 -31.92 4.73 -15.27
N TYR A 352 -30.82 4.64 -16.02
CA TYR A 352 -30.31 3.37 -16.55
C TYR A 352 -29.91 2.33 -15.48
N PHE A 353 -29.42 2.79 -14.32
CA PHE A 353 -29.13 1.89 -13.19
C PHE A 353 -30.39 1.52 -12.40
N ARG A 354 -31.34 2.46 -12.20
CA ARG A 354 -32.65 2.15 -11.60
C ARG A 354 -33.48 1.17 -12.44
N GLU A 355 -33.40 1.26 -13.77
CA GLU A 355 -34.00 0.29 -14.72
C GLU A 355 -33.43 -1.13 -14.55
N GLN A 356 -32.24 -1.29 -13.96
CA GLN A 356 -31.60 -2.57 -13.62
C GLN A 356 -31.77 -2.95 -12.13
N GLY A 357 -32.64 -2.26 -11.39
CA GLY A 357 -32.90 -2.53 -9.96
C GLY A 357 -31.81 -2.03 -9.00
N ILE A 358 -30.83 -1.25 -9.47
CA ILE A 358 -29.76 -0.71 -8.63
C ILE A 358 -30.19 0.63 -8.04
N GLU A 359 -30.33 0.69 -6.72
CA GLU A 359 -30.70 1.91 -6.00
C GLU A 359 -29.49 2.74 -5.56
N GLY A 360 -29.77 3.98 -5.13
CA GLY A 360 -28.77 4.94 -4.68
C GLY A 360 -29.35 6.35 -4.51
N PRO A 361 -28.61 7.26 -3.85
CA PRO A 361 -28.99 8.66 -3.73
C PRO A 361 -29.10 9.34 -5.10
N SER A 362 -30.12 10.18 -5.26
CA SER A 362 -30.37 10.91 -6.51
C SER A 362 -29.29 11.97 -6.75
N TYR A 363 -28.82 12.11 -8.00
CA TYR A 363 -27.78 13.09 -8.35
C TYR A 363 -28.22 14.54 -8.05
N LYS A 364 -27.38 15.30 -7.34
CA LYS A 364 -27.52 16.74 -7.09
C LYS A 364 -26.51 17.56 -7.90
N LEU A 365 -26.94 18.72 -8.40
CA LEU A 365 -26.16 19.52 -9.34
C LEU A 365 -24.84 20.03 -8.73
N ILE A 366 -23.80 20.10 -9.56
CA ILE A 366 -22.44 20.53 -9.25
C ILE A 366 -21.69 19.55 -8.31
N HIS A 367 -22.27 19.07 -7.21
CA HIS A 367 -21.49 18.33 -6.20
C HIS A 367 -21.83 16.84 -6.08
N GLY A 368 -22.73 16.27 -6.89
CA GLY A 368 -23.10 14.86 -6.74
C GLY A 368 -23.61 14.59 -5.33
N ASN A 369 -22.96 13.66 -4.61
CA ASN A 369 -23.15 13.48 -3.16
C ASN A 369 -21.95 13.93 -2.31
N LEU A 370 -20.95 14.57 -2.92
CA LEU A 370 -19.67 14.91 -2.28
C LEU A 370 -19.83 15.87 -1.10
N LYS A 371 -20.83 16.75 -1.15
CA LYS A 371 -21.16 17.62 -0.01
C LYS A 371 -21.77 16.85 1.17
N GLU A 372 -22.55 15.81 0.92
CA GLU A 372 -23.03 14.94 1.99
C GLU A 372 -21.89 14.10 2.58
N ASP A 373 -21.01 13.58 1.72
CA ASP A 373 -19.85 12.78 2.14
C ASP A 373 -18.81 13.60 2.94
N ALA A 374 -18.50 14.81 2.47
CA ALA A 374 -17.61 15.73 3.19
C ALA A 374 -18.21 16.16 4.54
N VAL A 375 -19.51 16.50 4.61
CA VAL A 375 -20.16 16.85 5.88
C VAL A 375 -20.17 15.65 6.84
N ALA A 376 -20.56 14.46 6.36
CA ALA A 376 -20.58 13.25 7.19
C ALA A 376 -19.17 12.88 7.70
N SER A 377 -18.14 13.06 6.86
CA SER A 377 -16.73 12.85 7.22
C SER A 377 -16.25 13.88 8.25
N MET A 378 -16.57 15.17 8.07
CA MET A 378 -16.26 16.22 9.05
C MET A 378 -16.96 15.99 10.39
N GLU A 379 -18.24 15.61 10.38
CA GLU A 379 -19.01 15.28 11.59
C GLU A 379 -18.47 14.05 12.32
N ALA A 380 -18.03 13.03 11.57
CA ALA A 380 -17.38 11.86 12.12
C ALA A 380 -16.02 12.22 12.76
N ILE A 381 -15.16 12.94 12.05
CA ILE A 381 -13.82 13.33 12.52
C ILE A 381 -13.90 14.24 13.75
N ALA A 382 -14.85 15.17 13.79
CA ALA A 382 -15.01 16.17 14.86
C ALA A 382 -15.27 15.61 16.27
N LYS A 383 -15.56 14.31 16.41
CA LYS A 383 -15.75 13.63 17.70
C LYS A 383 -14.91 12.34 17.72
N PRO A 384 -14.15 12.04 18.79
CA PRO A 384 -13.52 10.73 18.94
C PRO A 384 -14.58 9.63 19.14
N MET A 385 -14.18 8.37 18.96
CA MET A 385 -15.10 7.23 19.20
C MET A 385 -15.43 7.13 20.70
N LYS A 386 -16.72 6.95 21.04
CA LYS A 386 -17.21 6.93 22.44
C LYS A 386 -16.67 5.75 23.27
N SER A 387 -16.32 4.67 22.59
CA SER A 387 -15.74 3.46 23.16
C SER A 387 -14.74 2.91 22.15
N PHE A 388 -13.75 2.16 22.63
CA PHE A 388 -12.89 1.39 21.76
C PHE A 388 -13.69 0.29 21.05
N SER A 389 -13.61 0.24 19.73
CA SER A 389 -14.31 -0.72 18.87
C SER A 389 -13.65 -0.72 17.50
N HIS A 390 -13.50 -1.90 16.89
CA HIS A 390 -13.00 -2.02 15.52
C HIS A 390 -14.10 -1.79 14.46
N ALA A 391 -15.34 -1.47 14.86
CA ALA A 391 -16.40 -1.02 13.97
C ALA A 391 -16.11 0.40 13.43
N ILE A 392 -15.03 0.55 12.66
CA ILE A 392 -14.51 1.84 12.18
C ILE A 392 -15.12 2.25 10.83
N ALA A 393 -15.75 1.34 10.08
CA ALA A 393 -16.38 1.66 8.81
C ALA A 393 -17.37 2.84 8.85
N PRO A 394 -18.22 3.02 9.89
CA PRO A 394 -19.09 4.19 10.07
C PRO A 394 -18.34 5.51 10.26
N ARG A 395 -17.05 5.47 10.63
CA ARG A 395 -16.18 6.65 10.83
C ARG A 395 -15.29 6.93 9.62
N ILE A 396 -14.74 5.88 9.01
CA ILE A 396 -13.76 5.97 7.91
C ILE A 396 -14.45 6.23 6.57
N CYS A 397 -15.66 5.69 6.37
CA CYS A 397 -16.46 5.93 5.17
C CYS A 397 -17.94 6.14 5.55
N PRO A 398 -18.28 7.21 6.31
CA PRO A 398 -19.61 7.38 6.91
C PRO A 398 -20.74 7.39 5.88
N PHE A 399 -20.57 8.12 4.78
CA PHE A 399 -21.58 8.21 3.72
C PHE A 399 -21.75 6.89 2.95
N LEU A 400 -20.66 6.15 2.76
CA LEU A 400 -20.70 4.81 2.18
C LEU A 400 -21.49 3.87 3.08
N HIS A 401 -21.16 3.82 4.37
CA HIS A 401 -21.85 2.97 5.35
C HIS A 401 -23.35 3.25 5.41
N GLN A 402 -23.76 4.52 5.62
CA GLN A 402 -25.17 4.94 5.63
C GLN A 402 -25.91 4.60 4.33
N SER A 403 -25.21 4.65 3.19
CA SER A 403 -25.80 4.34 1.88
C SER A 403 -25.88 2.83 1.62
N LEU A 404 -24.96 2.03 2.15
CA LEU A 404 -25.04 0.56 2.11
C LEU A 404 -26.21 0.07 2.96
N ASP A 405 -26.41 0.63 4.16
CA ASP A 405 -27.55 0.31 5.03
C ASP A 405 -28.88 0.65 4.36
N LYS A 406 -28.92 1.73 3.59
CA LYS A 406 -30.15 2.27 2.98
C LYS A 406 -30.49 1.67 1.60
N TYR A 407 -29.49 1.42 0.76
CA TYR A 407 -29.67 1.00 -0.64
C TYR A 407 -29.06 -0.39 -0.94
N GLY A 408 -28.46 -1.05 0.05
CA GLY A 408 -27.92 -2.40 -0.03
C GLY A 408 -26.46 -2.51 -0.50
N LYS A 409 -25.97 -3.76 -0.42
CA LYS A 409 -24.59 -4.20 -0.74
C LYS A 409 -24.12 -3.92 -2.18
N MET A 410 -25.04 -3.51 -3.06
CA MET A 410 -24.71 -3.03 -4.39
C MET A 410 -25.53 -1.78 -4.69
N SER A 411 -24.85 -0.63 -4.72
CA SER A 411 -25.53 0.68 -4.74
C SER A 411 -24.74 1.72 -5.55
N LEU A 412 -25.49 2.66 -6.15
CA LEU A 412 -24.97 3.69 -7.05
C LEU A 412 -24.65 4.98 -6.30
N PHE A 413 -23.44 5.50 -6.48
CA PHE A 413 -22.94 6.75 -5.90
C PHE A 413 -22.58 7.76 -6.99
N TRP A 414 -22.57 9.04 -6.64
CA TRP A 414 -22.19 10.13 -7.55
C TRP A 414 -20.90 10.82 -7.13
N THR A 415 -19.80 10.31 -7.70
CA THR A 415 -18.49 10.94 -7.76
C THR A 415 -18.57 12.13 -8.71
N GLY A 416 -19.01 13.28 -8.19
CA GLY A 416 -19.33 14.45 -8.97
C GLY A 416 -20.29 14.14 -10.13
N GLY A 417 -19.78 14.05 -11.36
CA GLY A 417 -20.53 13.77 -12.59
C GLY A 417 -20.44 12.31 -13.07
N THR A 418 -19.62 11.50 -12.41
CA THR A 418 -19.31 10.13 -12.80
C THR A 418 -20.05 9.16 -11.87
N PRO A 419 -20.77 8.16 -12.40
CA PRO A 419 -21.37 7.13 -11.55
C PRO A 419 -20.27 6.25 -10.96
N ARG A 420 -20.33 6.01 -9.65
CA ARG A 420 -19.55 4.98 -8.96
C ARG A 420 -20.51 3.88 -8.50
N LEU A 421 -20.45 2.71 -9.15
CA LEU A 421 -21.14 1.52 -8.67
C LEU A 421 -20.27 0.87 -7.59
N ASN A 422 -20.75 0.84 -6.35
CA ASN A 422 -20.09 0.13 -5.26
C ASN A 422 -20.61 -1.31 -5.21
N ILE A 423 -19.69 -2.27 -5.06
CA ILE A 423 -19.99 -3.71 -5.14
C ILE A 423 -19.41 -4.43 -3.91
N MET A 424 -20.28 -4.99 -3.07
CA MET A 424 -19.92 -5.87 -1.95
C MET A 424 -20.27 -7.35 -2.17
N ASP A 425 -20.63 -7.74 -3.39
CA ASP A 425 -20.69 -9.15 -3.77
C ASP A 425 -19.26 -9.67 -4.04
N ALA A 426 -18.82 -10.67 -3.27
CA ALA A 426 -17.45 -11.18 -3.34
C ALA A 426 -17.12 -11.89 -4.67
N ASP A 427 -18.10 -12.50 -5.33
CA ASP A 427 -17.92 -13.11 -6.65
C ASP A 427 -17.73 -12.03 -7.72
N LEU A 428 -18.56 -10.97 -7.71
CA LEU A 428 -18.42 -9.83 -8.63
C LEU A 428 -17.12 -9.03 -8.38
N VAL A 429 -16.72 -8.84 -7.13
CA VAL A 429 -15.43 -8.21 -6.76
C VAL A 429 -14.26 -9.00 -7.36
N ARG A 430 -14.27 -10.33 -7.22
CA ARG A 430 -13.26 -11.19 -7.83
C ARG A 430 -13.27 -11.08 -9.35
N ASP A 431 -14.44 -11.06 -9.98
CA ASP A 431 -14.55 -11.00 -11.44
C ASP A 431 -14.01 -9.68 -12.01
N VAL A 432 -14.21 -8.55 -11.31
CA VAL A 432 -13.56 -7.27 -11.62
C VAL A 432 -12.04 -7.35 -11.48
N LEU A 433 -11.52 -7.92 -10.38
CA LEU A 433 -10.08 -7.98 -10.09
C LEU A 433 -9.32 -9.01 -10.95
N THR A 434 -9.97 -10.10 -11.35
CA THR A 434 -9.38 -11.15 -12.20
C THR A 434 -9.52 -10.89 -13.70
N ASN A 435 -10.26 -9.86 -14.10
CA ASN A 435 -10.58 -9.57 -15.49
C ASN A 435 -9.32 -9.48 -16.38
N LYS A 436 -9.25 -10.36 -17.39
CA LYS A 436 -8.18 -10.39 -18.40
C LYS A 436 -8.53 -9.67 -19.70
N SER A 437 -9.79 -9.25 -19.91
CA SER A 437 -10.19 -8.54 -21.12
C SER A 437 -9.69 -7.09 -21.16
N GLY A 438 -9.24 -6.56 -20.02
CA GLY A 438 -8.73 -5.18 -19.91
C GLY A 438 -9.84 -4.13 -19.91
N HIS A 439 -11.10 -4.54 -19.75
CA HIS A 439 -12.24 -3.61 -19.71
C HIS A 439 -12.28 -2.80 -18.41
N PHE A 440 -11.75 -3.35 -17.31
CA PHE A 440 -11.57 -2.66 -16.04
C PHE A 440 -10.13 -2.14 -15.93
N ILE A 441 -9.96 -0.84 -16.12
CA ILE A 441 -8.67 -0.14 -16.07
C ILE A 441 -8.52 0.67 -14.78
N THR A 442 -7.28 1.04 -14.42
CA THR A 442 -7.04 2.09 -13.43
C THR A 442 -7.08 3.44 -14.14
N VAL A 443 -7.80 4.43 -13.61
CA VAL A 443 -7.78 5.82 -14.10
C VAL A 443 -7.60 6.73 -12.90
N THR A 444 -6.74 7.74 -13.04
CA THR A 444 -6.63 8.83 -12.06
C THR A 444 -7.88 9.69 -12.13
N ALA A 445 -8.64 9.72 -11.03
CA ALA A 445 -9.92 10.44 -10.95
C ALA A 445 -9.72 11.96 -10.96
N ASN A 446 -8.57 12.43 -10.45
CA ASN A 446 -8.20 13.84 -10.41
C ASN A 446 -6.89 14.09 -11.18
N PRO A 447 -6.86 15.07 -12.11
CA PRO A 447 -5.65 15.46 -12.82
C PRO A 447 -4.47 15.93 -11.96
N TYR A 448 -4.65 16.18 -10.66
CA TYR A 448 -3.56 16.42 -9.71
C TYR A 448 -2.81 15.14 -9.29
N GLU A 449 -3.48 13.98 -9.24
CA GLU A 449 -2.82 12.68 -8.97
C GLU A 449 -1.74 12.37 -10.02
N LYS A 450 -1.97 12.82 -11.26
CA LYS A 450 -1.00 12.67 -12.36
C LYS A 450 0.31 13.44 -12.16
N VAL A 451 0.34 14.37 -11.22
CA VAL A 451 1.57 15.07 -10.81
C VAL A 451 2.24 14.30 -9.67
N PHE A 452 1.45 13.69 -8.79
CA PHE A 452 1.92 12.88 -7.67
C PHE A 452 2.58 11.57 -8.12
N VAL A 453 1.83 10.65 -8.73
CA VAL A 453 2.33 9.31 -9.10
C VAL A 453 1.61 8.78 -10.34
N THR A 454 2.35 8.33 -11.38
CA THR A 454 1.73 7.74 -12.60
C THR A 454 2.23 6.39 -13.08
N GLY A 455 3.29 5.82 -12.49
CA GLY A 455 3.94 4.55 -12.92
C GLY A 455 3.06 3.29 -12.84
N LEU A 456 3.60 2.15 -12.40
CA LEU A 456 2.93 0.84 -12.51
C LEU A 456 1.48 0.79 -11.99
N VAL A 457 1.13 1.63 -11.01
CA VAL A 457 -0.24 1.79 -10.49
C VAL A 457 -1.22 2.42 -11.50
N GLY A 458 -0.79 3.45 -12.25
CA GLY A 458 -1.62 4.25 -13.16
C GLY A 458 -1.61 3.79 -14.62
N LEU A 459 -0.63 2.95 -15.00
CA LEU A 459 -0.50 2.44 -16.37
C LEU A 459 -1.58 1.40 -16.74
N ASN A 460 -1.85 1.25 -18.04
CA ASN A 460 -2.77 0.24 -18.57
C ASN A 460 -2.24 -0.44 -19.85
N GLY A 461 -2.93 -1.51 -20.27
CA GLY A 461 -2.67 -2.22 -21.52
C GLY A 461 -1.24 -2.75 -21.66
N GLY A 462 -0.71 -2.70 -22.89
CA GLY A 462 0.64 -3.20 -23.20
C GLY A 462 1.76 -2.49 -22.43
N LYS A 463 1.63 -1.18 -22.15
CA LYS A 463 2.63 -0.43 -21.38
C LYS A 463 2.69 -0.93 -19.93
N TRP A 464 1.54 -1.13 -19.28
CA TRP A 464 1.50 -1.76 -17.96
C TRP A 464 2.12 -3.17 -17.95
N ALA A 465 1.77 -4.01 -18.93
CA ALA A 465 2.30 -5.38 -19.00
C ALA A 465 3.83 -5.41 -19.18
N LYS A 466 4.37 -4.49 -20.00
CA LYS A 466 5.80 -4.28 -20.18
C LYS A 466 6.50 -3.86 -18.89
N HIS A 467 6.01 -2.81 -18.24
CA HIS A 467 6.59 -2.31 -16.98
C HIS A 467 6.52 -3.40 -15.89
N ARG A 468 5.36 -4.05 -15.72
CA ARG A 468 5.19 -5.16 -14.76
C ARG A 468 6.22 -6.25 -14.99
N LYS A 469 6.46 -6.67 -16.25
CA LYS A 469 7.42 -7.72 -16.59
C LYS A 469 8.87 -7.36 -16.21
N ILE A 470 9.27 -6.10 -16.43
CA ILE A 470 10.64 -5.62 -16.12
C ILE A 470 10.84 -5.51 -14.59
N ILE A 471 9.80 -5.06 -13.87
CA ILE A 471 9.85 -4.79 -12.43
C ILE A 471 9.71 -6.09 -11.60
N ASN A 472 8.89 -7.07 -12.03
CA ASN A 472 8.60 -8.28 -11.24
C ASN A 472 9.85 -8.97 -10.68
N PRO A 473 10.96 -9.17 -11.45
CA PRO A 473 12.21 -9.73 -10.96
C PRO A 473 12.85 -9.04 -9.74
N ALA A 474 12.46 -7.81 -9.37
CA ALA A 474 12.90 -7.17 -8.13
C ALA A 474 12.25 -7.79 -6.87
N PHE A 475 11.06 -8.37 -7.00
CA PHE A 475 10.17 -8.74 -5.89
C PHE A 475 9.95 -10.26 -5.73
N HIS A 476 10.70 -11.12 -6.43
CA HIS A 476 10.57 -12.59 -6.29
C HIS A 476 11.18 -13.11 -4.97
N LEU A 477 10.50 -14.09 -4.35
CA LEU A 477 10.95 -14.83 -3.15
C LEU A 477 12.39 -15.38 -3.21
N GLU A 478 12.89 -15.72 -4.39
CA GLU A 478 14.25 -16.24 -4.57
C GLU A 478 15.33 -15.17 -4.28
N LYS A 479 14.99 -13.87 -4.39
CA LYS A 479 15.82 -12.76 -3.91
C LYS A 479 15.63 -12.44 -2.41
N LEU A 480 14.61 -13.01 -1.76
CA LEU A 480 14.37 -12.87 -0.33
C LEU A 480 15.15 -13.91 0.50
N LYS A 481 15.53 -15.04 -0.11
CA LYS A 481 16.40 -16.05 0.49
C LYS A 481 17.86 -15.59 0.46
N VAL A 482 18.51 -15.58 1.61
CA VAL A 482 19.97 -15.52 1.72
C VAL A 482 20.45 -16.83 2.34
N GLN A 483 21.08 -17.70 1.55
CA GLN A 483 22.11 -18.57 2.11
C GLN A 483 23.33 -17.70 2.39
N GLU A 484 23.83 -17.72 3.62
CA GLU A 484 25.10 -17.07 3.93
C GLU A 484 26.23 -17.74 3.13
N PRO A 485 27.21 -16.96 2.63
CA PRO A 485 28.39 -17.55 2.03
C PRO A 485 29.14 -18.30 3.13
N LYS A 486 29.22 -19.63 3.02
CA LYS A 486 30.15 -20.43 3.82
C LYS A 486 31.57 -19.92 3.54
N TRP A 487 32.11 -19.14 4.46
CA TRP A 487 33.53 -18.81 4.44
C TRP A 487 34.33 -20.13 4.56
N PRO A 488 35.36 -20.36 3.75
CA PRO A 488 36.21 -21.53 3.94
C PRO A 488 36.86 -21.43 5.31
N LEU A 489 36.65 -22.45 6.14
CA LEU A 489 37.39 -22.60 7.40
C LEU A 489 38.88 -22.60 7.05
N ILE A 490 39.61 -21.57 7.50
CA ILE A 490 41.07 -21.62 7.54
C ILE A 490 41.43 -22.50 8.73
N THR A 491 41.36 -23.80 8.51
CA THR A 491 41.92 -24.84 9.37
C THR A 491 42.98 -25.57 8.58
N ASP A 492 44.15 -24.95 8.46
CA ASP A 492 45.41 -25.64 8.19
C ASP A 492 46.57 -24.85 8.83
N LEU A 493 46.62 -24.95 10.16
CA LEU A 493 47.81 -24.67 10.96
C LEU A 493 48.12 -25.89 11.83
N GLY A 494 48.79 -26.87 11.22
CA GLY A 494 49.74 -27.75 11.92
C GLY A 494 49.26 -29.14 12.35
N ALA A 495 50.18 -30.09 12.16
CA ALA A 495 50.22 -31.48 12.65
C ALA A 495 49.23 -32.48 12.00
N GLY A 496 49.70 -33.55 11.36
CA GLY A 496 51.10 -33.88 11.10
C GLY A 496 51.36 -35.18 10.34
N LEU A 497 52.62 -35.34 9.92
CA LEU A 497 53.21 -36.63 9.53
C LEU A 497 53.41 -37.51 10.77
N ALA A 498 52.74 -38.66 10.85
CA ALA A 498 53.28 -39.92 11.42
C ALA A 498 52.23 -41.05 11.37
N CYS A 499 52.51 -42.09 10.56
CA CYS A 499 51.91 -43.42 10.51
C CYS A 499 50.38 -43.56 10.59
#